data_AF-A0AAW8KX08-F1
#
_entry.id   AF-A0AAW8KX08-F1
#
_cell.length_a   1.000
_cell.length_b   1.000
_cell.length_c   1.000
_cell.angle_alpha   90.00
_cell.angle_beta   90.00
_cell.angle_gamma   90.00
#
_symmetry.space_group_name_H-M   'P 1'
#
loop_
_entity.id
_entity.type
_entity.pdbx_description
1 polymer ?
#
loop_
_entity_poly.entity_id
_entity_poly.type
_entity_poly.pdbx_seq_one_letter_code
_entity_poly.pdbx_strand_id
1 'polypeptide(L)'
;QARYDQARSVVSLKEAALGVQQQNEKSAKSSIIEADSGVVAAQADLTRLRKEFERYQDLLKDGVITRQNFEGVQSQYLTAQAQLSKAQAAVNAAEAQLGSLQASRAQLLADIQSANANLNLYQVDLASSKVVSPVNGKVGSLAIQKGSRVSPQTRLMAIIPENSLYVQANFKETQIEKMHIGQ
;
A
#
# COMPACT_ATOMS: atom_id res chain seq x y z
N GLN A 1 19.48 -3.94 -16.64
CA GLN A 1 18.20 -4.47 -17.15
C GLN A 1 17.57 -5.50 -16.21
N ALA A 2 18.15 -6.71 -16.03
CA ALA A 2 17.52 -7.77 -15.24
C ALA A 2 17.06 -7.37 -13.81
N ARG A 3 17.85 -6.58 -13.08
CA ARG A 3 17.48 -6.10 -11.73
C ARG A 3 16.28 -5.15 -11.72
N TYR A 4 16.16 -4.28 -12.74
CA TYR A 4 15.01 -3.39 -12.90
C TYR A 4 13.73 -4.17 -13.21
N ASP A 5 13.80 -5.11 -14.16
CA ASP A 5 12.66 -5.95 -14.54
C ASP A 5 12.21 -6.86 -13.39
N GLN A 6 13.16 -7.35 -12.57
CA GLN A 6 12.88 -8.08 -11.35
C GLN A 6 12.15 -7.20 -10.32
N ALA A 7 12.63 -5.98 -10.06
CA ALA A 7 11.98 -5.06 -9.12
C ALA A 7 10.55 -4.68 -9.58
N ARG A 8 10.36 -4.48 -10.89
CA ARG A 8 9.04 -4.24 -11.48
C ARG A 8 8.08 -5.42 -11.30
N SER A 9 8.58 -6.64 -11.47
CA SER A 9 7.78 -7.85 -11.22
C SER A 9 7.35 -7.96 -9.75
N VAL A 10 8.22 -7.58 -8.81
CA VAL A 10 7.89 -7.58 -7.37
C VAL A 10 6.78 -6.57 -7.04
N VAL A 11 6.85 -5.35 -7.60
CA VAL A 11 5.77 -4.36 -7.44
C VAL A 11 4.44 -4.91 -7.97
N SER A 12 4.44 -5.45 -9.19
CA SER A 12 3.22 -6.00 -9.80
C SER A 12 2.62 -7.17 -9.00
N LEU A 13 3.45 -8.05 -8.42
CA LEU A 13 2.99 -9.11 -7.53
C LEU A 13 2.31 -8.56 -6.27
N LYS A 14 2.87 -7.51 -5.67
CA LYS A 14 2.30 -6.87 -4.46
C LYS A 14 1.00 -6.13 -4.78
N GLU A 15 0.91 -5.49 -5.95
CA GLU A 15 -0.33 -4.88 -6.46
C GLU A 15 -1.43 -5.92 -6.71
N ALA A 16 -1.08 -7.08 -7.28
CA ALA A 16 -2.02 -8.18 -7.44
C ALA A 16 -2.54 -8.69 -6.08
N ALA A 17 -1.64 -8.84 -5.10
CA ALA A 17 -2.03 -9.20 -3.73
C ALA A 17 -2.96 -8.15 -3.10
N LEU A 18 -2.78 -6.86 -3.40
CA LEU A 18 -3.67 -5.80 -2.94
C LEU A 18 -5.08 -5.94 -3.53
N GLY A 19 -5.19 -6.31 -4.82
CA GLY A 19 -6.47 -6.59 -5.45
C GLY A 19 -7.22 -7.74 -4.77
N VAL A 20 -6.53 -8.82 -4.42
CA VAL A 20 -7.10 -9.94 -3.66
C VAL A 20 -7.55 -9.48 -2.27
N GLN A 21 -6.73 -8.67 -1.58
CA GLN A 21 -7.06 -8.15 -0.25
C GLN A 21 -8.31 -7.26 -0.27
N GLN A 22 -8.45 -6.40 -1.30
CA GLN A 22 -9.65 -5.58 -1.48
C GLN A 22 -10.91 -6.43 -1.73
N GLN A 23 -10.78 -7.54 -2.45
CA GLN A 23 -11.88 -8.46 -2.65
C GLN A 23 -12.28 -9.14 -1.34
N ASN A 24 -11.31 -9.54 -0.51
CA ASN A 24 -11.56 -10.09 0.82
C ASN A 24 -12.28 -9.08 1.73
N GLU A 25 -11.88 -7.80 1.70
CA GLU A 25 -12.59 -6.74 2.43
C GLU A 25 -14.03 -6.55 1.96
N LYS A 26 -14.29 -6.61 0.65
CA LYS A 26 -15.65 -6.57 0.10
C LYS A 26 -16.49 -7.74 0.61
N SER A 27 -15.94 -8.96 0.55
CA SER A 27 -16.63 -10.14 1.08
C SER A 27 -16.91 -10.02 2.58
N ALA A 28 -15.95 -9.51 3.36
CA ALA A 28 -16.14 -9.28 4.79
C ALA A 28 -17.24 -8.25 5.08
N LYS A 29 -17.32 -7.17 4.29
CA LYS A 29 -18.44 -6.20 4.39
C LYS A 29 -19.79 -6.86 4.10
N SER A 30 -19.86 -7.75 3.12
CA SER A 30 -21.08 -8.51 2.85
C SER A 30 -21.46 -9.42 4.03
N SER A 31 -20.49 -10.08 4.67
CA SER A 31 -20.74 -10.87 5.88
C SER A 31 -21.23 -10.02 7.07
N ILE A 32 -20.79 -8.76 7.20
CA ILE A 32 -21.33 -7.84 8.21
C ILE A 32 -22.82 -7.56 7.94
N ILE A 33 -23.19 -7.29 6.68
CA ILE A 33 -24.59 -7.06 6.29
C ILE A 33 -25.46 -8.29 6.57
N GLU A 34 -24.93 -9.49 6.32
CA GLU A 34 -25.59 -10.75 6.65
C GLU A 34 -25.78 -10.92 8.16
N ALA A 35 -24.74 -10.64 8.95
CA ALA A 35 -24.81 -10.71 10.41
C ALA A 35 -25.80 -9.68 10.99
N ASP A 36 -25.82 -8.46 10.46
CA ASP A 36 -26.76 -7.39 10.84
C ASP A 36 -28.21 -7.79 10.54
N SER A 37 -28.44 -8.41 9.37
CA SER A 37 -29.75 -9.00 9.03
C SER A 37 -30.16 -10.07 10.05
N GLY A 38 -29.20 -10.86 10.55
CA GLY A 38 -29.41 -11.82 11.63
C GLY A 38 -29.81 -11.16 12.96
N VAL A 39 -29.23 -10.00 13.30
CA VAL A 39 -29.63 -9.19 14.47
C VAL A 39 -31.06 -8.70 14.32
N VAL A 40 -31.42 -8.17 13.15
CA VAL A 40 -32.79 -7.70 12.87
C VAL A 40 -33.81 -8.83 13.03
N ALA A 41 -33.51 -10.02 12.52
CA ALA A 41 -34.37 -11.20 12.69
C ALA A 41 -34.52 -11.60 14.18
N ALA A 42 -33.40 -11.70 14.91
CA ALA A 42 -33.42 -12.04 16.34
C ALA A 42 -34.17 -10.97 17.18
N GLN A 43 -34.05 -9.70 16.82
CA GLN A 43 -34.75 -8.60 17.47
C GLN A 43 -36.28 -8.67 17.24
N ALA A 44 -36.70 -9.03 16.03
CA ALA A 44 -38.11 -9.23 15.72
C ALA A 44 -38.70 -10.38 16.54
N ASP A 45 -37.98 -11.50 16.64
CA ASP A 45 -38.40 -12.65 17.46
C ASP A 45 -38.45 -12.32 18.96
N LEU A 46 -37.44 -11.62 19.49
CA LEU A 46 -37.44 -11.17 20.87
C LEU A 46 -38.64 -10.26 21.15
N THR A 47 -38.96 -9.35 20.22
CA THR A 47 -40.10 -8.44 20.37
C THR A 47 -41.43 -9.20 20.41
N ARG A 48 -41.59 -10.21 19.55
CA ARG A 48 -42.77 -11.09 19.56
C ARG A 48 -42.88 -11.86 20.88
N LEU A 49 -41.81 -12.52 21.32
CA LEU A 49 -41.80 -13.33 22.53
C LEU A 49 -41.91 -12.49 23.81
N ARG A 50 -41.44 -11.24 23.79
CA ARG A 50 -41.66 -10.29 24.89
C ARG A 50 -43.14 -10.00 25.09
N LYS A 51 -43.87 -9.70 24.01
CA LYS A 51 -45.32 -9.45 24.07
C LYS A 51 -46.08 -10.69 24.55
N GLU A 52 -45.63 -11.88 24.12
CA GLU A 52 -46.18 -13.15 24.56
C GLU A 52 -45.96 -13.36 26.08
N PHE A 53 -44.75 -13.10 26.55
CA PHE A 53 -44.41 -13.16 27.97
C PHE A 53 -45.26 -12.19 28.81
N GLU A 54 -45.37 -10.93 28.40
CA GLU A 54 -46.19 -9.91 29.07
C GLU A 54 -47.66 -10.35 29.15
N ARG A 55 -48.21 -10.84 28.03
CA ARG A 55 -49.59 -11.37 27.98
C ARG A 55 -49.80 -12.57 28.91
N TYR A 56 -48.87 -13.54 28.92
CA TYR A 56 -48.99 -14.72 29.79
C TYR A 56 -48.77 -14.37 31.27
N GLN A 57 -47.97 -13.35 31.56
CA GLN A 57 -47.80 -12.84 32.91
C GLN A 57 -49.12 -12.32 33.47
N ASP A 58 -49.89 -11.58 32.67
CA ASP A 58 -51.20 -11.06 33.09
C ASP A 58 -52.24 -12.19 33.22
N LEU A 59 -52.29 -13.13 32.26
CA LEU A 59 -53.15 -14.31 32.36
C LEU A 59 -52.86 -15.19 33.59
N LEU A 60 -51.61 -15.25 34.04
CA LEU A 60 -51.24 -15.98 35.26
C LEU A 60 -51.75 -15.25 36.52
N LYS A 61 -51.67 -13.91 36.54
CA LYS A 61 -52.21 -13.10 37.65
C LYS A 61 -53.73 -13.25 37.76
N ASP A 62 -54.41 -13.33 36.62
CA ASP A 62 -55.86 -13.54 36.53
C ASP A 62 -56.28 -15.00 36.83
N GLY A 63 -55.33 -15.91 37.03
CA GLY A 63 -55.59 -17.32 37.35
C GLY A 63 -56.06 -18.18 36.17
N VAL A 64 -55.94 -17.67 34.94
CA VAL A 64 -56.45 -18.30 33.71
C VAL A 64 -55.51 -19.38 33.16
N ILE A 65 -54.23 -19.35 33.54
CA ILE A 65 -53.22 -20.33 33.10
C ILE A 65 -52.45 -20.95 34.27
N THR A 66 -51.80 -22.09 34.01
CA THR A 66 -50.91 -22.74 34.98
C THR A 66 -49.55 -22.07 35.05
N ARG A 67 -48.87 -22.19 36.20
CA ARG A 67 -47.49 -21.71 36.36
C ARG A 67 -46.52 -22.37 35.37
N GLN A 68 -46.70 -23.66 35.10
CA GLN A 68 -45.87 -24.40 34.14
C GLN A 68 -45.95 -23.80 32.72
N ASN A 69 -47.14 -23.39 32.27
CA ASN A 69 -47.29 -22.75 30.96
C ASN A 69 -46.55 -21.41 30.91
N PHE A 70 -46.64 -20.61 31.98
CA PHE A 70 -45.91 -19.35 32.08
C PHE A 70 -44.39 -19.54 32.08
N GLU A 71 -43.87 -20.50 32.85
CA GLU A 71 -42.45 -20.84 32.89
C GLU A 71 -41.91 -21.26 31.51
N GLY A 72 -42.72 -21.97 30.72
CA GLY A 72 -42.40 -22.30 29.32
C GLY A 72 -42.20 -21.07 28.44
N VAL A 73 -43.12 -20.10 28.51
CA VAL A 73 -43.01 -18.82 27.75
C VAL A 73 -41.85 -17.97 28.27
N GLN A 74 -41.64 -17.92 29.58
CA GLN A 74 -40.50 -17.23 30.19
C GLN A 74 -39.17 -17.79 29.69
N SER A 75 -39.04 -19.12 29.63
CA SER A 75 -37.84 -19.78 29.09
C SER A 75 -37.61 -19.39 27.63
N GLN A 76 -38.65 -19.41 26.79
CA GLN A 76 -38.54 -19.00 25.39
C GLN A 76 -38.12 -17.54 25.22
N TYR A 77 -38.66 -16.63 26.03
CA TYR A 77 -38.27 -15.22 26.04
C TYR A 77 -36.78 -15.05 26.41
N LEU A 78 -36.31 -15.72 27.46
CA LEU A 78 -34.90 -15.69 27.86
C LEU A 78 -33.98 -16.28 26.76
N THR A 79 -34.39 -17.36 26.10
CA THR A 79 -33.66 -17.91 24.96
C THR A 79 -33.57 -16.92 23.80
N ALA A 80 -34.65 -16.21 23.48
CA ALA A 80 -34.63 -15.20 22.43
C ALA A 80 -33.72 -14.00 22.78
N GLN A 81 -33.68 -13.61 24.06
CA GLN A 81 -32.76 -12.57 24.52
C GLN A 81 -31.30 -13.00 24.36
N ALA A 82 -30.98 -14.24 24.73
CA ALA A 82 -29.66 -14.81 24.52
C ALA A 82 -29.29 -14.91 23.03
N GLN A 83 -30.26 -15.26 22.18
CA GLN A 83 -30.06 -15.34 20.74
C GLN A 83 -29.78 -13.98 20.10
N LEU A 84 -30.46 -12.92 20.54
CA LEU A 84 -30.14 -11.54 20.12
C LEU A 84 -28.71 -11.15 20.53
N SER A 85 -28.34 -11.41 21.78
CA SER A 85 -26.98 -11.14 22.27
C SER A 85 -25.91 -11.88 21.44
N LYS A 86 -26.17 -13.14 21.11
CA LYS A 86 -25.32 -13.94 20.22
C LYS A 86 -25.22 -13.34 18.81
N ALA A 87 -26.34 -12.89 18.23
CA ALA A 87 -26.34 -12.25 16.91
C ALA A 87 -25.53 -10.95 16.92
N GLN A 88 -25.69 -10.12 17.96
CA GLN A 88 -24.90 -8.88 18.10
C GLN A 88 -23.41 -9.17 18.25
N ALA A 89 -23.04 -10.20 19.01
CA ALA A 89 -21.65 -10.64 19.13
C ALA A 89 -21.08 -11.11 17.78
N ALA A 90 -21.90 -11.74 16.93
CA ALA A 90 -21.49 -12.14 15.58
C ALA A 90 -21.19 -10.92 14.67
N VAL A 91 -21.99 -9.85 14.77
CA VAL A 91 -21.70 -8.57 14.07
C VAL A 91 -20.37 -8.01 14.53
N ASN A 92 -20.16 -7.89 15.84
CA ASN A 92 -18.89 -7.37 16.38
C ASN A 92 -17.67 -8.20 15.94
N ALA A 93 -17.82 -9.54 15.88
CA ALA A 93 -16.76 -10.41 15.38
C ALA A 93 -16.47 -10.19 13.88
N ALA A 94 -17.51 -10.01 13.06
CA ALA A 94 -17.37 -9.71 11.64
C ALA A 94 -16.71 -8.33 11.41
N GLU A 95 -17.05 -7.32 12.22
CA GLU A 95 -16.41 -6.00 12.19
C GLU A 95 -14.94 -6.06 12.60
N ALA A 96 -14.61 -6.80 13.67
CA ALA A 96 -13.23 -7.01 14.09
C ALA A 96 -12.40 -7.70 12.99
N GLN A 97 -13.00 -8.67 12.28
CA GLN A 97 -12.38 -9.31 11.13
C GLN A 97 -12.16 -8.35 9.96
N LEU A 98 -13.10 -7.44 9.69
CA LEU A 98 -12.88 -6.39 8.70
C LEU A 98 -11.73 -5.45 9.12
N GLY A 99 -11.65 -5.09 10.40
CA GLY A 99 -10.55 -4.28 10.94
C GLY A 99 -9.18 -4.95 10.76
N SER A 100 -9.08 -6.26 10.99
CA SER A 100 -7.83 -7.01 10.76
C SER A 100 -7.43 -7.02 9.27
N LEU A 101 -8.40 -7.18 8.36
CA LEU A 101 -8.17 -7.10 6.92
C LEU A 101 -7.71 -5.71 6.47
N GLN A 102 -8.28 -4.64 7.04
CA GLN A 102 -7.87 -3.26 6.75
C GLN A 102 -6.45 -2.96 7.26
N ALA A 103 -6.10 -3.47 8.44
CA ALA A 103 -4.73 -3.37 8.95
C ALA A 103 -3.73 -4.10 8.04
N SER A 104 -4.08 -5.32 7.60
CA SER A 104 -3.28 -6.08 6.63
C SER A 104 -3.12 -5.34 5.29
N ARG A 105 -4.19 -4.68 4.81
CA ARG A 105 -4.12 -3.81 3.62
C ARG A 105 -3.17 -2.64 3.82
N ALA A 106 -3.20 -1.98 4.98
CA ALA A 106 -2.28 -0.87 5.28
C ALA A 106 -0.82 -1.34 5.25
N GLN A 107 -0.53 -2.50 5.83
CA GLN A 107 0.81 -3.12 5.75
C GLN A 107 1.21 -3.42 4.29
N LEU A 108 0.30 -3.96 3.49
CA LEU A 108 0.57 -4.27 2.09
C LEU A 108 0.83 -3.01 1.24
N LEU A 109 0.15 -1.90 1.54
CA LEU A 109 0.41 -0.61 0.90
C LEU A 109 1.81 -0.08 1.26
N ALA A 110 2.25 -0.22 2.51
CA ALA A 110 3.62 0.13 2.91
C ALA A 110 4.66 -0.73 2.20
N ASP A 111 4.40 -2.03 2.05
CA ASP A 111 5.24 -2.96 1.27
C ASP A 111 5.34 -2.53 -0.20
N ILE A 112 4.23 -2.13 -0.83
CA ILE A 112 4.20 -1.61 -2.21
C ILE A 112 5.03 -0.33 -2.31
N GLN A 113 4.90 0.58 -1.35
CA GLN A 113 5.70 1.82 -1.32
C GLN A 113 7.19 1.52 -1.23
N SER A 114 7.60 0.59 -0.36
CA SER A 114 8.99 0.14 -0.24
C SER A 114 9.50 -0.53 -1.53
N ALA A 115 8.69 -1.38 -2.16
CA ALA A 115 9.04 -1.99 -3.43
C ALA A 115 9.19 -0.96 -4.56
N ASN A 116 8.32 0.06 -4.61
CA ASN A 116 8.43 1.17 -5.56
C ASN A 116 9.68 2.02 -5.32
N ALA A 117 10.06 2.27 -4.06
CA ALA A 117 11.31 2.96 -3.75
C ALA A 117 12.53 2.19 -4.28
N ASN A 118 12.56 0.87 -4.09
CA ASN A 118 13.60 0.01 -4.66
C ASN A 118 13.63 0.01 -6.19
N LEU A 119 12.46 -0.01 -6.83
CA LEU A 119 12.35 0.11 -8.28
C LEU A 119 12.93 1.44 -8.78
N ASN A 120 12.63 2.54 -8.09
CA ASN A 120 13.15 3.86 -8.44
C ASN A 120 14.67 3.92 -8.31
N LEU A 121 15.26 3.32 -7.28
CA LEU A 121 16.73 3.21 -7.16
C LEU A 121 17.33 2.53 -8.40
N TYR A 122 16.77 1.40 -8.84
CA TYR A 122 17.25 0.72 -10.05
C TYR A 122 17.00 1.52 -11.33
N GLN A 123 15.95 2.35 -11.37
CA GLN A 123 15.69 3.25 -12.49
C GLN A 123 16.74 4.36 -12.56
N VAL A 124 17.13 4.93 -11.41
CA VAL A 124 18.21 5.92 -11.32
C VAL A 124 19.55 5.30 -11.71
N ASP A 125 19.85 4.06 -11.26
CA ASP A 125 21.06 3.34 -11.66
C ASP A 125 21.09 3.08 -13.18
N LEU A 126 19.95 2.68 -13.75
CA LEU A 126 19.82 2.46 -15.19
C LEU A 126 19.98 3.77 -15.97
N ALA A 127 19.40 4.87 -15.51
CA ALA A 127 19.57 6.19 -16.12
C ALA A 127 21.04 6.65 -16.04
N SER A 128 21.69 6.43 -14.89
CA SER A 128 23.10 6.77 -14.64
C SER A 128 24.06 5.95 -15.50
N SER A 129 23.63 4.81 -16.06
CA SER A 129 24.43 4.05 -17.03
C SER A 129 24.63 4.78 -18.36
N LYS A 130 23.79 5.80 -18.66
CA LYS A 130 23.92 6.67 -19.82
C LYS A 130 24.59 7.99 -19.40
N VAL A 131 25.89 8.08 -19.65
CA VAL A 131 26.64 9.32 -19.43
C VAL A 131 26.39 10.29 -20.59
N VAL A 132 25.91 11.49 -20.27
CA VAL A 132 25.69 12.59 -21.24
C VAL A 132 26.62 13.75 -20.93
N SER A 133 26.99 14.53 -21.96
CA SER A 133 27.82 15.72 -21.78
C SER A 133 27.03 16.83 -21.09
N PRO A 134 27.54 17.47 -20.02
CA PRO A 134 26.87 18.60 -19.38
C PRO A 134 27.05 19.92 -20.16
N VAL A 135 28.02 19.99 -21.07
CA VAL A 135 28.34 21.20 -21.85
C VAL A 135 28.51 20.87 -23.33
N ASN A 136 28.28 21.85 -24.18
CA ASN A 136 28.65 21.77 -25.59
C ASN A 136 30.17 21.88 -25.72
N GLY A 137 30.78 20.99 -26.49
CA GLY A 137 32.24 20.88 -26.57
C GLY A 137 32.69 19.72 -27.43
N LYS A 138 34.00 19.65 -27.67
CA LYS A 138 34.64 18.53 -28.37
C LYS A 138 35.25 17.56 -27.38
N VAL A 139 35.18 16.28 -27.68
CA VAL A 139 35.86 15.24 -26.86
C VAL A 139 37.36 15.32 -27.13
N GLY A 140 38.13 15.67 -26.12
CA GLY A 140 39.59 15.82 -26.21
C GLY A 140 40.34 14.49 -26.06
N SER A 141 39.94 13.67 -25.08
CA SER A 141 40.51 12.34 -24.87
C SER A 141 39.44 11.36 -24.40
N LEU A 142 39.50 10.13 -24.92
CA LEU A 142 38.62 9.02 -24.56
C LEU A 142 39.48 7.89 -23.99
N ALA A 143 39.31 7.57 -22.71
CA ALA A 143 40.12 6.59 -21.99
C ALA A 143 39.47 5.20 -21.90
N ILE A 144 38.38 4.97 -22.64
CA ILE A 144 37.60 3.72 -22.57
C ILE A 144 37.40 3.10 -23.96
N GLN A 145 37.24 1.78 -23.97
CA GLN A 145 36.89 1.02 -25.17
C GLN A 145 35.59 0.23 -24.94
N LYS A 146 34.96 -0.19 -26.03
CA LYS A 146 33.74 -1.01 -25.95
C LYS A 146 34.06 -2.33 -25.21
N GLY A 147 33.31 -2.63 -24.16
CA GLY A 147 33.52 -3.82 -23.31
C GLY A 147 34.40 -3.56 -22.08
N SER A 148 34.99 -2.37 -21.92
CA SER A 148 35.71 -1.99 -20.71
C SER A 148 34.76 -1.90 -19.51
N ARG A 149 35.16 -2.49 -18.37
CA ARG A 149 34.47 -2.32 -17.09
C ARG A 149 35.02 -1.07 -16.40
N VAL A 150 34.13 -0.20 -15.95
CA VAL A 150 34.48 1.08 -15.31
C VAL A 150 33.89 1.15 -13.92
N SER A 151 34.65 1.73 -12.98
CA SER A 151 34.22 1.95 -11.60
C SER A 151 33.81 3.40 -11.39
N PRO A 152 32.97 3.70 -10.37
CA PRO A 152 32.72 5.08 -9.95
C PRO A 152 34.02 5.87 -9.80
N GLN A 153 33.99 7.17 -10.08
CA GLN A 153 35.13 8.10 -10.02
C GLN A 153 36.24 7.88 -11.07
N THR A 154 36.12 6.90 -11.96
CA THR A 154 37.06 6.74 -13.07
C THR A 154 36.79 7.82 -14.12
N ARG A 155 37.79 8.64 -14.45
CA ARG A 155 37.70 9.60 -15.55
C ARG A 155 37.62 8.86 -16.88
N LEU A 156 36.50 8.97 -17.58
CA LEU A 156 36.27 8.26 -18.85
C LEU A 156 36.65 9.10 -20.07
N MET A 157 36.38 10.40 -20.02
CA MET A 157 36.58 11.32 -21.14
C MET A 157 36.79 12.75 -20.65
N ALA A 158 37.48 13.56 -21.47
CA ALA A 158 37.61 15.00 -21.26
C ALA A 158 36.85 15.75 -22.36
N ILE A 159 36.05 16.74 -21.97
CA ILE A 159 35.31 17.62 -22.89
C ILE A 159 35.96 18.99 -22.87
N ILE A 160 36.28 19.52 -24.05
CA ILE A 160 36.85 20.84 -24.26
C ILE A 160 35.69 21.77 -24.68
N PRO A 161 35.29 22.74 -23.84
CA PRO A 161 34.24 23.70 -24.18
C PRO A 161 34.65 24.55 -25.39
N GLU A 162 33.71 24.85 -26.29
CA GLU A 162 34.00 25.62 -27.50
C GLU A 162 34.41 27.08 -27.20
N ASN A 163 33.97 27.63 -26.05
CA ASN A 163 34.18 29.03 -25.70
C ASN A 163 35.39 29.29 -24.79
N SER A 164 36.27 28.29 -24.56
CA SER A 164 37.42 28.42 -23.64
C SER A 164 38.77 28.13 -24.31
N LEU A 165 38.87 28.33 -25.63
CA LEU A 165 40.12 28.10 -26.36
C LEU A 165 41.09 29.28 -26.14
N TYR A 166 42.25 29.00 -25.57
CA TYR A 166 43.36 29.96 -25.48
C TYR A 166 44.62 29.33 -26.08
N VAL A 167 45.46 30.16 -26.69
CA VAL A 167 46.74 29.74 -27.28
C VAL A 167 47.86 30.09 -26.32
N GLN A 168 48.57 29.09 -25.82
CA GLN A 168 49.81 29.29 -25.07
C GLN A 168 50.98 29.21 -26.04
N ALA A 169 51.66 30.34 -26.25
CA ALA A 169 52.86 30.41 -27.07
C ALA A 169 54.08 30.64 -26.16
N ASN A 170 55.04 29.73 -26.23
CA ASN A 170 56.29 29.84 -25.50
C ASN A 170 57.29 30.61 -26.36
N PHE A 171 57.62 31.84 -25.96
CA PHE A 171 58.60 32.68 -26.63
C PHE A 171 59.89 32.71 -25.84
N LYS A 172 61.03 32.77 -26.54
CA LYS A 172 62.31 33.08 -25.89
C LYS A 172 62.26 34.53 -25.42
N GLU A 173 62.94 34.84 -24.32
CA GLU A 173 62.99 36.19 -23.76
C GLU A 173 63.48 37.25 -24.76
N THR A 174 64.32 36.84 -25.73
CA THR A 174 64.77 37.71 -26.83
C THR A 174 63.71 37.97 -27.92
N GLN A 175 62.54 37.33 -27.84
CA GLN A 175 61.47 37.40 -28.83
C GLN A 175 60.22 38.14 -28.32
N ILE A 176 60.18 38.51 -27.03
CA ILE A 176 59.03 39.20 -26.42
C ILE A 176 59.11 40.73 -26.48
N GLU A 177 60.29 41.32 -26.78
CA GLU A 177 60.50 42.79 -26.78
C GLU A 177 59.54 43.58 -27.69
N LYS A 178 58.94 42.94 -28.69
CA LYS A 178 58.00 43.58 -29.63
C LYS A 178 56.54 43.14 -29.44
N MET A 179 56.22 42.32 -28.44
CA MET A 179 54.86 41.84 -28.19
C MET A 179 54.03 42.87 -27.42
N HIS A 180 52.79 43.09 -27.85
CA HIS A 180 51.84 43.98 -27.19
C HIS A 180 50.51 43.25 -26.91
N ILE A 181 49.82 43.64 -25.84
CA ILE A 181 48.51 43.08 -25.48
C ILE A 181 47.50 43.42 -26.59
N GLY A 182 46.86 42.40 -27.17
CA GLY A 182 45.84 42.54 -28.23
C GLY A 182 46.36 42.39 -29.67
N GLN A 183 47.61 41.94 -29.84
CA GLN A 183 48.22 41.61 -31.14
C GLN A 183 47.79 40.24 -31.69
#